data_AF-A0A543DQR9-F1
#
_entry.id   AF-A0A543DQR9-F1
#
_cell.length_a   1.000
_cell.length_b   1.000
_cell.length_c   1.000
_cell.angle_alpha   90.00
_cell.angle_beta   90.00
_cell.angle_gamma   90.00
#
_symmetry.space_group_name_H-M   'P 1'
#
loop_
_entity.id
_entity.type
_entity.pdbx_description
1 polymer ?
#
loop_
_entity_poly.entity_id
_entity_poly.type
_entity_poly.pdbx_seq_one_letter_code
_entity_poly.pdbx_strand_id
1 'polypeptide(L)'
;MAQKVTVMLVDDLDGTRASDTVAFGLDGRSYEIDLSEANAAKLRDTMAVYAAAGRRTGGRARRATAPDTTQNGAAESSTAATPAADRARTAAIREWAREAGLDVSTRGRIPNSVTEAYDNREARPATSDPAPAPAPAPKKKPRRLEKVADPFNPEAATA
;
A
#
# COMPACT_ATOMS: atom_id res chain seq x y z
N MET A 1 -6.53 24.06 45.05
CA MET A 1 -7.27 24.45 43.82
C MET A 1 -7.43 23.21 42.96
N ALA A 2 -8.58 23.02 42.28
CA ALA A 2 -8.83 21.85 41.45
C ALA A 2 -9.30 22.27 40.04
N GLN A 3 -8.77 21.64 39.00
CA GLN A 3 -9.10 21.89 37.60
C GLN A 3 -9.62 20.60 36.95
N LYS A 4 -10.68 20.71 36.15
CA LYS A 4 -11.18 19.64 35.29
C LYS A 4 -10.98 20.03 33.83
N VAL A 5 -10.21 19.23 33.09
CA VAL A 5 -10.02 19.37 31.64
C VAL A 5 -10.83 18.26 30.96
N THR A 6 -11.68 18.64 30.00
CA THR A 6 -12.45 17.68 29.19
C THR A 6 -11.98 17.79 27.75
N VAL A 7 -11.55 16.67 27.17
CA VAL A 7 -11.18 16.56 25.75
C VAL A 7 -12.33 15.86 25.03
N MET A 8 -12.79 16.42 23.91
CA MET A 8 -13.85 15.84 23.09
C MET A 8 -13.56 16.05 21.61
N LEU A 9 -14.01 15.10 20.79
CA LEU A 9 -14.03 15.22 19.33
C LEU A 9 -15.20 16.14 18.93
N VAL A 10 -14.94 17.06 18.02
CA VAL A 10 -15.89 18.09 17.58
C VAL A 10 -16.17 17.88 16.10
N ASP A 11 -17.44 18.02 15.71
CA ASP A 11 -17.88 17.94 14.33
C ASP A 11 -17.39 19.17 13.56
N ASP A 12 -16.66 18.93 12.46
CA ASP A 12 -16.02 19.98 11.66
C ASP A 12 -17.03 20.87 10.90
N LEU A 13 -18.29 20.44 10.74
CA LEU A 13 -19.31 21.18 10.00
C LEU A 13 -20.11 22.13 10.89
N ASP A 14 -20.45 21.69 12.10
CA ASP A 14 -21.38 22.43 12.97
C ASP A 14 -20.86 22.68 14.41
N GLY A 15 -19.69 22.14 14.76
CA GLY A 15 -19.09 22.33 16.07
C GLY A 15 -19.75 21.52 17.19
N THR A 16 -20.68 20.61 16.87
CA THR A 16 -21.28 19.69 17.85
C THR A 16 -20.31 18.55 18.21
N ARG A 17 -20.74 17.58 19.02
CA ARG A 17 -19.87 16.45 19.39
C ARG A 17 -19.80 15.46 18.23
N ALA A 18 -18.59 15.22 17.73
CA ALA A 18 -18.34 14.18 16.74
C ALA A 18 -18.23 12.79 17.37
N SER A 19 -18.55 11.77 16.56
CA SER A 19 -18.45 10.36 16.91
C SER A 19 -17.46 9.60 16.02
N ASP A 20 -17.34 10.00 14.75
CA ASP A 20 -16.56 9.28 13.73
C ASP A 20 -15.65 10.25 12.96
N THR A 21 -14.45 9.79 12.60
CA THR A 21 -13.64 10.37 11.53
C THR A 21 -13.93 9.63 10.23
N VAL A 22 -14.36 10.32 9.18
CA VAL A 22 -14.72 9.71 7.89
C VAL A 22 -13.72 10.10 6.80
N ALA A 23 -13.09 9.10 6.19
CA ALA A 23 -12.24 9.29 5.01
C ALA A 23 -13.07 9.28 3.72
N PHE A 24 -12.84 10.25 2.84
CA PHE A 24 -13.48 10.34 1.52
C PHE A 24 -12.52 10.91 0.48
N GLY A 25 -12.94 10.95 -0.79
CA GLY A 25 -12.10 11.46 -1.87
C GLY A 25 -12.88 12.17 -2.96
N LEU A 26 -12.24 13.17 -3.57
CA LEU A 26 -12.77 13.95 -4.68
C LEU A 26 -11.60 14.39 -5.57
N ASP A 27 -11.74 14.22 -6.89
CA ASP A 27 -10.74 14.61 -7.90
C ASP A 27 -9.32 14.07 -7.62
N GLY A 28 -9.25 12.81 -7.13
CA GLY A 28 -7.99 12.14 -6.83
C GLY A 28 -7.31 12.60 -5.52
N ARG A 29 -7.94 13.50 -4.76
CA ARG A 29 -7.46 13.93 -3.44
C ARG A 29 -8.23 13.19 -2.34
N SER A 30 -7.53 12.82 -1.27
CA SER A 30 -8.10 12.19 -0.08
C SER A 30 -8.28 13.22 1.03
N TYR A 31 -9.40 13.11 1.74
CA TYR A 31 -9.78 13.99 2.84
C TYR A 31 -10.27 13.14 4.01
N GLU A 32 -10.15 13.71 5.20
CA GLU A 32 -10.73 13.20 6.45
C GLU A 32 -11.56 14.32 7.07
N ILE A 33 -12.64 13.95 7.75
CA ILE A 33 -13.53 14.89 8.44
C ILE A 33 -14.12 14.25 9.69
N ASP A 34 -14.11 14.97 10.81
CA ASP A 34 -14.73 14.54 12.06
C ASP A 34 -16.20 14.95 12.06
N LEU A 35 -17.10 13.96 12.22
CA LEU A 35 -18.54 14.15 12.10
C LEU A 35 -19.30 13.47 13.24
N SER A 36 -20.44 14.07 13.60
CA SER A 36 -21.51 13.42 14.35
C SER A 36 -22.13 12.29 13.53
N GLU A 37 -22.81 11.36 14.21
CA GLU A 37 -23.42 10.18 13.56
C GLU A 37 -24.39 10.58 12.43
N ALA A 38 -25.18 11.62 12.65
CA ALA A 38 -26.13 12.14 11.67
C ALA A 38 -25.43 12.72 10.44
N ASN A 39 -24.38 13.52 10.62
CA ASN A 39 -23.63 14.10 9.51
C ASN A 39 -22.81 13.06 8.75
N ALA A 40 -22.24 12.08 9.46
CA ALA A 40 -21.55 10.95 8.86
C ALA A 40 -22.49 10.09 8.00
N ALA A 41 -23.72 9.82 8.47
CA ALA A 41 -24.74 9.13 7.69
C ALA A 41 -25.10 9.91 6.42
N LYS A 42 -25.35 11.22 6.55
CA LYS A 42 -25.67 12.09 5.41
C LYS A 42 -24.58 12.09 4.33
N LEU A 43 -23.30 12.11 4.72
CA LEU A 43 -22.18 12.02 3.78
C LEU A 43 -22.19 10.67 3.04
N ARG A 44 -22.35 9.56 3.78
CA ARG A 44 -22.39 8.20 3.20
C ARG A 44 -23.57 8.03 2.24
N ASP A 45 -24.76 8.53 2.61
CA ASP A 45 -25.96 8.48 1.78
C ASP A 45 -25.81 9.29 0.48
N THR A 46 -25.24 10.49 0.58
CA THR A 46 -24.96 11.34 -0.59
C THR A 46 -23.98 10.65 -1.54
N MET A 47 -22.90 10.08 -0.99
CA MET A 47 -21.91 9.31 -1.75
C MET A 47 -22.48 8.02 -2.34
N ALA A 48 -23.43 7.37 -1.66
CA ALA A 48 -24.02 6.09 -2.08
C ALA A 48 -24.70 6.18 -3.45
N VAL A 49 -25.37 7.31 -3.75
CA VAL A 49 -26.02 7.53 -5.05
C VAL A 49 -24.99 7.47 -6.19
N TYR A 50 -23.85 8.15 -6.03
CA TYR A 50 -22.79 8.16 -7.03
C TYR A 50 -22.00 6.84 -7.06
N ALA A 51 -21.78 6.23 -5.90
CA ALA A 51 -21.11 4.94 -5.80
C ALA A 51 -21.92 3.81 -6.47
N ALA A 52 -23.26 3.88 -6.42
CA ALA A 52 -24.15 2.93 -7.08
C ALA A 52 -24.17 3.09 -8.61
N ALA A 53 -24.06 4.33 -9.12
CA ALA A 53 -23.98 4.61 -10.56
C ALA A 53 -22.56 4.41 -11.13
N GLY A 54 -21.54 4.52 -10.29
CA GLY A 54 -20.14 4.42 -10.67
C GLY A 54 -19.60 2.99 -10.68
N ARG A 55 -18.31 2.86 -11.02
CA ARG A 55 -17.55 1.61 -10.87
C ARG A 55 -16.40 1.82 -9.91
N ARG A 56 -16.08 0.80 -9.12
CA ARG A 56 -14.90 0.82 -8.25
C ARG A 56 -13.63 0.75 -9.09
N THR A 57 -12.90 1.85 -9.14
CA THR A 57 -11.58 1.96 -9.79
C THR A 57 -10.50 1.88 -8.71
N GLY A 58 -10.07 0.66 -8.37
CA GLY A 58 -9.09 0.45 -7.31
C GLY A 58 -9.63 -0.39 -6.15
N GLY A 59 -8.73 -1.20 -5.59
CA GLY A 59 -9.05 -2.27 -4.65
C GLY A 59 -8.72 -3.62 -5.28
N ARG A 60 -7.87 -4.40 -4.60
CA ARG A 60 -7.60 -5.79 -4.98
C ARG A 60 -8.93 -6.51 -5.15
N ALA A 61 -9.20 -7.02 -6.34
CA ALA A 61 -10.32 -7.92 -6.58
C ALA A 61 -10.24 -9.01 -5.51
N ARG A 62 -11.18 -9.00 -4.55
CA ARG A 62 -11.46 -10.19 -3.77
C ARG A 62 -11.98 -11.15 -4.81
N ARG A 63 -11.13 -12.08 -5.21
CA ARG A 63 -11.49 -13.26 -6.00
C ARG A 63 -12.74 -13.82 -5.33
N ALA A 64 -13.88 -13.62 -5.98
CA ALA A 64 -15.14 -14.13 -5.48
C ALA A 64 -14.96 -15.65 -5.32
N THR A 65 -14.95 -16.11 -4.08
CA THR A 65 -15.37 -17.48 -3.79
C THR A 65 -16.80 -17.59 -4.27
N ALA A 66 -17.01 -18.45 -5.25
CA ALA A 66 -18.30 -18.72 -5.87
C ALA A 66 -19.42 -18.94 -4.84
N PRO A 67 -20.65 -18.64 -5.25
CA PRO A 67 -21.67 -19.66 -5.16
C PRO A 67 -22.11 -20.05 -6.56
N ASP A 68 -22.11 -21.37 -6.75
CA ASP A 68 -22.78 -22.11 -7.78
C ASP A 68 -24.22 -21.62 -7.99
N THR A 69 -24.55 -21.20 -9.21
CA THR A 69 -25.68 -21.69 -10.03
C THR A 69 -26.12 -20.65 -11.07
N THR A 70 -25.95 -21.06 -12.34
CA THR A 70 -26.82 -20.79 -13.49
C THR A 70 -27.07 -19.36 -13.99
N GLN A 71 -26.64 -19.20 -15.25
CA GLN A 71 -27.24 -18.43 -16.36
C GLN A 71 -26.62 -17.08 -16.76
N ASN A 72 -26.06 -17.13 -17.97
CA ASN A 72 -26.08 -16.12 -19.04
C ASN A 72 -25.52 -14.72 -18.72
N GLY A 73 -24.29 -14.52 -19.18
CA GLY A 73 -23.74 -13.20 -19.40
C GLY A 73 -22.42 -13.32 -20.15
N ALA A 74 -22.51 -13.39 -21.48
CA ALA A 74 -21.34 -13.18 -22.33
C ALA A 74 -20.75 -11.80 -22.03
N ALA A 75 -19.53 -11.77 -21.53
CA ALA A 75 -18.69 -10.59 -21.52
C ALA A 75 -17.29 -11.03 -21.98
N GLU A 76 -17.10 -10.95 -23.29
CA GLU A 76 -15.78 -10.89 -23.87
C GLU A 76 -15.03 -9.67 -23.33
N SER A 77 -13.86 -9.90 -22.76
CA SER A 77 -12.73 -8.98 -22.83
C SER A 77 -11.46 -9.73 -22.43
N SER A 78 -10.74 -10.17 -23.46
CA SER A 78 -9.28 -10.00 -23.65
C SER A 78 -8.47 -9.68 -22.38
N THR A 79 -7.55 -10.50 -21.88
CA THR A 79 -6.53 -11.29 -22.58
C THR A 79 -6.24 -12.52 -21.73
N ALA A 80 -6.63 -13.69 -22.22
CA ALA A 80 -6.23 -14.96 -21.66
C ALA A 80 -4.76 -15.23 -22.04
N ALA A 81 -3.81 -14.70 -21.24
CA ALA A 81 -2.53 -15.37 -21.13
C ALA A 81 -2.82 -16.78 -20.60
N THR A 82 -2.54 -17.79 -21.40
CA THR A 82 -2.84 -19.18 -21.07
C THR A 82 -2.15 -19.52 -19.75
N PRO A 83 -2.80 -20.20 -18.78
CA PRO A 83 -2.15 -20.60 -17.53
C PRO A 83 -0.86 -21.41 -17.75
N ALA A 84 -0.68 -22.01 -18.93
CA ALA A 84 0.53 -22.69 -19.36
C ALA A 84 1.70 -21.73 -19.63
N ALA A 85 1.46 -20.59 -20.29
CA ALA A 85 2.48 -19.59 -20.58
C ALA A 85 3.01 -18.93 -19.30
N ASP A 86 2.10 -18.63 -18.36
CA ASP A 86 2.47 -18.12 -17.03
C ASP A 86 3.31 -19.12 -16.25
N ARG A 87 2.97 -20.42 -16.30
CA ARG A 87 3.75 -21.48 -15.65
C ARG A 87 5.14 -21.64 -16.27
N ALA A 88 5.24 -21.61 -17.59
CA ALA A 88 6.51 -21.68 -18.32
C ALA A 88 7.42 -20.50 -17.97
N ARG A 89 6.89 -19.27 -18.01
CA ARG A 89 7.62 -18.06 -17.61
C ARG A 89 8.09 -18.13 -16.16
N THR A 90 7.22 -18.57 -15.25
CA THR A 90 7.56 -18.72 -13.84
C THR A 90 8.64 -19.80 -13.62
N ALA A 91 8.65 -20.88 -14.41
CA ALA A 91 9.72 -21.88 -14.35
C ALA A 91 11.08 -21.30 -14.80
N ALA A 92 11.10 -20.58 -15.93
CA ALA A 92 12.30 -19.93 -16.46
C ALA A 92 12.88 -18.89 -15.48
N ILE A 93 12.02 -18.05 -14.86
CA ILE A 93 12.47 -17.08 -13.86
C ILE A 93 13.12 -17.77 -12.65
N ARG A 94 12.58 -18.91 -12.18
CA ARG A 94 13.18 -19.65 -11.04
C ARG A 94 14.51 -20.29 -11.37
N GLU A 95 14.66 -20.80 -12.59
CA GLU A 95 15.92 -21.40 -13.04
C GLU A 95 17.01 -20.34 -13.12
N TRP A 96 16.72 -19.25 -13.83
CA TRP A 96 17.62 -18.11 -13.90
C TRP A 96 17.96 -17.53 -12.53
N ALA A 97 16.96 -17.39 -11.63
CA ALA A 97 17.20 -16.86 -10.30
C ALA A 97 18.12 -17.76 -9.46
N ARG A 98 17.97 -19.10 -9.57
CA ARG A 98 18.89 -20.05 -8.92
C ARG A 98 20.32 -19.93 -9.44
N GLU A 99 20.49 -19.79 -10.75
CA GLU A 99 21.81 -19.57 -11.37
C GLU A 99 22.41 -18.21 -10.99
N ALA A 100 21.59 -17.17 -10.89
CA ALA A 100 22.00 -15.83 -10.46
C ALA A 100 22.25 -15.73 -8.95
N GLY A 101 22.05 -16.81 -8.18
CA GLY A 101 22.22 -16.83 -6.72
C GLY A 101 21.16 -16.03 -5.95
N LEU A 102 20.02 -15.74 -6.58
CA LEU A 102 18.88 -15.06 -5.95
C LEU A 102 18.04 -16.08 -5.17
N ASP A 103 17.67 -15.73 -3.93
CA ASP A 103 16.81 -16.57 -3.10
C ASP A 103 15.38 -16.57 -3.64
N VAL A 104 14.98 -17.70 -4.22
CA VAL A 104 13.63 -17.92 -4.76
C VAL A 104 13.01 -19.17 -4.14
N SER A 105 11.76 -19.03 -3.69
CA SER A 105 10.98 -20.17 -3.19
C SER A 105 10.79 -21.24 -4.28
N THR A 106 10.97 -22.50 -3.89
CA THR A 106 10.77 -23.68 -4.75
C THR A 106 9.33 -23.81 -5.25
N ARG A 107 8.35 -23.29 -4.49
CA ARG A 107 6.93 -23.30 -4.83
C ARG A 107 6.30 -21.92 -4.61
N GLY A 108 5.29 -21.61 -5.42
CA GLY A 108 4.46 -20.42 -5.22
C GLY A 108 4.95 -19.21 -6.02
N ARG A 109 4.50 -18.03 -5.59
CA ARG A 109 4.72 -16.75 -6.27
C ARG A 109 6.18 -16.32 -6.17
N ILE A 110 6.77 -15.93 -7.28
CA ILE A 110 8.12 -15.36 -7.34
C ILE A 110 8.07 -13.92 -6.82
N PRO A 111 9.06 -13.47 -6.02
CA PRO A 111 9.17 -12.07 -5.63
C PRO A 111 9.23 -11.14 -6.86
N ASN A 112 8.57 -9.99 -6.77
CA ASN A 112 8.54 -9.02 -7.87
C ASN A 112 9.96 -8.56 -8.27
N SER A 113 10.85 -8.38 -7.29
CA SER A 113 12.24 -7.99 -7.53
C SER A 113 12.99 -8.94 -8.46
N VAL A 114 12.71 -10.24 -8.38
CA VAL A 114 13.32 -11.27 -9.24
C VAL A 114 12.69 -11.25 -10.64
N THR A 115 11.39 -10.99 -10.71
CA THR A 115 10.68 -10.87 -12.01
C THR A 115 11.17 -9.64 -12.77
N GLU A 116 11.29 -8.50 -12.10
CA GLU A 116 11.82 -7.25 -12.68
C GLU A 116 13.28 -7.41 -13.13
N ALA A 117 14.11 -8.12 -12.34
CA ALA A 117 15.49 -8.38 -12.71
C ALA A 117 15.61 -9.34 -13.93
N TYR A 118 14.69 -10.31 -14.06
CA TYR A 118 14.58 -11.16 -15.24
C TYR A 118 14.14 -10.37 -16.48
N ASP A 119 13.15 -9.48 -16.33
CA ASP A 119 12.65 -8.65 -17.45
C ASP A 119 13.69 -7.61 -17.90
N ASN A 120 14.43 -7.02 -16.96
CA ASN A 120 15.51 -6.08 -17.26
C ASN A 120 16.73 -6.75 -17.92
N ARG A 121 16.89 -8.08 -17.79
CA ARG A 121 17.90 -8.85 -18.53
C ARG A 121 17.57 -8.87 -20.03
N GLU A 122 16.31 -9.10 -20.39
CA GLU A 122 15.88 -9.12 -21.80
C GLU A 122 15.98 -7.73 -22.47
N ALA A 123 16.00 -6.66 -21.67
CA ALA A 123 16.09 -5.27 -22.15
C ALA A 123 17.52 -4.76 -22.44
N ARG A 124 18.57 -5.57 -22.27
CA ARG A 124 19.96 -5.17 -22.61
C ARG A 124 20.50 -5.92 -23.84
N PRO A 125 20.92 -5.24 -24.92
CA PRO A 125 21.64 -5.90 -26.01
C PRO A 125 23.02 -6.37 -25.54
N ALA A 126 23.36 -7.59 -25.94
CA ALA A 126 24.62 -8.26 -25.63
C ALA A 126 25.84 -7.49 -26.14
N THR A 127 26.62 -6.92 -25.23
CA THR A 127 28.06 -6.72 -25.41
C THR A 127 28.77 -7.15 -24.12
N SER A 128 29.86 -7.87 -24.32
CA SER A 128 30.70 -8.60 -23.38
C SER A 128 31.39 -7.71 -22.32
N ASP A 129 31.21 -8.03 -21.04
CA ASP A 129 32.28 -8.23 -20.03
C ASP A 129 31.67 -8.40 -18.61
N PRO A 130 32.27 -9.18 -17.70
CA PRO A 130 31.68 -9.46 -16.39
C PRO A 130 32.19 -8.48 -15.31
N ALA A 131 31.31 -7.66 -14.73
CA ALA A 131 31.54 -6.99 -13.43
C ALA A 131 30.26 -6.34 -12.88
N PRO A 132 30.12 -6.19 -11.54
CA PRO A 132 30.25 -7.19 -10.49
C PRO A 132 28.89 -7.38 -9.76
N ALA A 133 28.77 -8.45 -8.99
CA ALA A 133 27.63 -8.69 -8.10
C ALA A 133 27.30 -7.46 -7.24
N PRO A 134 26.01 -7.10 -7.01
CA PRO A 134 25.67 -6.07 -6.06
C PRO A 134 26.11 -6.55 -4.66
N ALA A 135 27.07 -5.82 -4.07
CA ALA A 135 27.53 -6.07 -2.72
C ALA A 135 26.35 -6.11 -1.74
N PRO A 136 26.35 -7.00 -0.73
CA PRO A 136 25.30 -7.03 0.28
C PRO A 136 25.27 -5.70 1.03
N ALA A 137 24.07 -5.14 1.17
CA ALA A 137 23.80 -3.88 1.85
C ALA A 137 24.50 -3.83 3.24
N PRO A 138 25.13 -2.70 3.62
CA PRO A 138 25.81 -2.60 4.90
C PRO A 138 24.79 -2.66 6.03
N LYS A 139 24.96 -3.62 6.96
CA LYS A 139 24.25 -3.65 8.23
C LYS A 139 24.52 -2.34 8.98
N LYS A 140 23.48 -1.52 9.16
CA LYS A 140 23.56 -0.28 9.94
C LYS A 140 23.99 -0.61 11.38
N LYS A 141 25.18 -0.15 11.78
CA LYS A 141 25.60 -0.11 13.20
C LYS A 141 24.70 0.89 13.95
N PRO A 142 24.39 0.67 15.23
CA PRO A 142 23.61 1.63 16.01
C PRO A 142 24.40 2.95 16.10
N ARG A 143 23.76 4.07 15.74
CA ARG A 143 24.32 5.42 15.95
C ARG A 143 24.44 5.64 17.46
N ARG A 144 25.65 5.96 17.91
CA ARG A 144 25.94 6.48 19.26
C ARG A 144 25.10 7.74 19.45
N LEU A 145 24.24 7.76 20.47
CA LEU A 145 23.56 9.00 20.89
C LEU A 145 24.64 9.97 21.38
N GLU A 146 24.85 11.06 20.63
CA GLU A 146 25.38 12.27 21.24
C GLU A 146 24.26 12.90 22.07
N LYS A 147 24.60 13.19 23.33
CA LYS A 147 23.74 13.85 24.29
C LYS A 147 23.51 15.28 23.78
N VAL A 148 22.36 15.53 23.18
CA VAL A 148 21.90 16.90 22.92
C VAL A 148 21.44 17.45 24.27
N ALA A 149 22.04 18.56 24.70
CA ALA A 149 21.66 19.25 25.92
C ALA A 149 20.20 19.75 25.82
N ASP A 150 19.43 19.49 26.86
CA ASP A 150 18.05 19.94 27.01
C ASP A 150 17.98 21.49 27.01
N PRO A 151 17.21 22.13 26.10
CA PRO A 151 17.07 23.58 26.06
C PRO A 151 16.06 24.13 27.11
N PHE A 152 15.78 23.40 28.19
CA PHE A 152 14.79 23.80 29.19
C PHE A 152 15.25 23.57 30.64
N ASN A 153 16.46 24.06 30.97
CA ASN A 153 16.86 24.27 32.36
C ASN A 153 17.03 25.77 32.64
N PRO A 154 16.05 26.45 33.27
CA PRO A 154 16.12 27.87 33.56
C PRO A 154 16.67 28.09 34.97
N GLU A 155 17.96 27.87 35.20
CA GLU A 155 18.64 28.38 36.40
C GLU A 155 20.16 28.18 36.29
N ALA A 156 20.88 29.27 35.97
CA ALA A 156 22.24 29.60 36.43
C ALA A 156 22.87 30.67 35.52
N ALA A 157 22.53 31.93 35.75
CA ALA A 157 23.29 33.07 35.26
C ALA A 157 23.18 34.22 36.27
N THR A 158 23.94 34.10 37.36
CA THR A 158 24.34 35.21 38.22
C THR A 158 25.69 34.87 38.86
N ALA A 159 26.58 35.87 38.86
CA ALA A 159 27.96 35.92 39.36
C ALA A 159 29.05 35.60 38.32
#